data_AF-A0A9W6TVN3-F1
#
_entry.id   AF-A0A9W6TVN3-F1
#
_cell.length_a   1.000
_cell.length_b   1.000
_cell.length_c   1.000
_cell.angle_alpha   90.00
_cell.angle_beta   90.00
_cell.angle_gamma   90.00
#
_symmetry.space_group_name_H-M   'P 1'
#
loop_
_entity.id
_entity.type
_entity.pdbx_description
1 polymer ?
#
loop_
_entity_poly.entity_id
_entity_poly.type
_entity_poly.pdbx_seq_one_letter_code
_entity_poly.pdbx_strand_id
1 'polypeptide(L)'
;MRFHQKRFFAYPSGAPSLHTLMSLLGYGDAGYSLHKLEVDALHAGKAAVVASASIERPGAHQSRVAVAYAVGDNLFLQILTPHHESLGSGEAVGAAGCGKFELEAAPTCMFSVQARGSNGDVFYGVMVCCTDSMMAFGFVENEKENKSADTSVVACARLNNEQFAAFFPELATFSNPVLAVDTFTTPEKDQGWIAFGCADGYCLGLQFCGGFGCLGGPFKSKDLQLNGPVTSLALFPKRRVCTGEASSSWQCNLVVTCAIGQAVVYQDLFGTSESDETGEVLFDSDTFDSIFAGVVADIDLVKPEILLGTDSQVMLAYEEKSADDCTNGDDSQRDAVFEESAKVLLESSVDSPASSHNIWNETEPIPVTDAVVHPVQTRRRKWQRLSRSRWDLETFGAIYSLLWRDVNHDGVPELLIASSTGIYVYEADPLSVIQKLERVLATLSASTEGEAGAAPPSAT
;
A
#
# COMPACT_ATOMS: atom_id res chain seq x y z
N MET A 1 -18.74 -3.53 -7.75
CA MET A 1 -17.47 -2.86 -8.07
C MET A 1 -17.01 -3.36 -9.44
N ARG A 2 -17.07 -2.49 -10.46
CA ARG A 2 -16.58 -2.83 -11.79
C ARG A 2 -15.37 -1.94 -12.06
N PHE A 3 -14.23 -2.57 -12.26
CA PHE A 3 -13.08 -1.91 -12.83
C PHE A 3 -13.02 -2.24 -14.31
N HIS A 4 -12.47 -1.32 -15.09
CA HIS A 4 -12.09 -1.63 -16.45
C HIS A 4 -10.57 -1.76 -16.52
N GLN A 5 -10.11 -2.94 -16.92
CA GLN A 5 -8.69 -3.12 -17.24
C GLN A 5 -8.37 -2.24 -18.45
N LYS A 6 -7.69 -1.12 -18.20
CA LYS A 6 -7.37 -0.15 -19.24
C LYS A 6 -6.14 -0.55 -20.02
N ARG A 7 -5.12 -1.07 -19.31
CA ARG A 7 -3.86 -1.51 -19.89
C ARG A 7 -3.34 -2.74 -19.16
N PHE A 8 -2.62 -3.55 -19.93
CA PHE A 8 -1.81 -4.66 -19.44
C PHE A 8 -0.45 -4.60 -20.14
N PHE A 9 0.60 -4.56 -19.34
CA PHE A 9 1.98 -4.60 -19.81
C PHE A 9 2.55 -5.98 -19.52
N ALA A 10 2.46 -6.86 -20.51
CA ALA A 10 2.99 -8.22 -20.43
C ALA A 10 4.52 -8.19 -20.36
N TYR A 11 5.10 -9.08 -19.57
CA TYR A 11 6.53 -9.29 -19.63
C TYR A 11 6.92 -10.12 -20.87
N PRO A 12 7.81 -9.64 -21.75
CA PRO A 12 8.02 -10.20 -23.10
C PRO A 12 8.67 -11.59 -23.15
N SER A 13 9.26 -12.06 -22.05
CA SER A 13 9.74 -13.43 -21.85
C SER A 13 9.18 -13.87 -20.52
N GLY A 14 8.30 -14.88 -20.46
CA GLY A 14 7.56 -15.27 -19.25
C GLY A 14 8.37 -15.13 -17.96
N ALA A 15 7.76 -14.46 -16.97
CA ALA A 15 8.37 -14.07 -15.69
C ALA A 15 9.87 -13.75 -15.81
N PRO A 16 10.28 -12.62 -16.44
CA PRO A 16 11.62 -12.13 -16.16
C PRO A 16 11.64 -11.96 -14.64
N SER A 17 12.67 -12.47 -13.98
CA SER A 17 12.91 -12.19 -12.58
C SER A 17 12.61 -10.71 -12.38
N LEU A 18 11.58 -10.36 -11.58
CA LEU A 18 11.15 -8.97 -11.39
C LEU A 18 12.35 -8.07 -11.04
N HIS A 19 13.38 -8.69 -10.48
CA HIS A 19 14.75 -8.21 -10.31
C HIS A 19 15.52 -7.78 -11.57
N THR A 20 14.98 -7.74 -12.78
CA THR A 20 15.79 -7.43 -13.99
C THR A 20 15.30 -6.20 -14.75
N LEU A 21 14.11 -5.71 -14.44
CA LEU A 21 13.45 -4.65 -15.18
C LEU A 21 12.86 -3.63 -14.22
N MET A 22 13.46 -2.44 -14.19
CA MET A 22 12.83 -1.28 -13.60
C MET A 22 12.13 -0.48 -14.70
N SER A 23 10.89 -0.07 -14.45
CA SER A 23 10.11 0.71 -15.41
C SER A 23 9.38 1.86 -14.72
N LEU A 24 9.16 2.93 -15.47
CA LEU A 24 8.35 4.07 -15.10
C LEU A 24 7.01 3.96 -15.80
N LEU A 25 5.94 3.90 -15.01
CA LEU A 25 4.59 4.06 -15.53
C LEU A 25 4.30 5.56 -15.63
N GLY A 26 3.97 6.02 -16.84
CA GLY A 26 3.56 7.39 -17.10
C GLY A 26 2.19 7.43 -17.78
N TYR A 27 1.55 8.59 -17.73
CA TYR A 27 0.34 8.89 -18.48
C TYR A 27 0.57 10.16 -19.32
N GLY A 28 0.18 10.12 -20.58
CA GLY A 28 0.31 11.25 -21.50
C GLY A 28 -0.69 11.16 -22.66
N ASP A 29 -0.41 11.87 -23.75
CA ASP A 29 -1.34 12.01 -24.88
C ASP A 29 -1.78 10.67 -25.51
N ALA A 30 -0.94 9.63 -25.43
CA ALA A 30 -1.24 8.29 -25.94
C ALA A 30 -1.86 7.33 -24.89
N GLY A 31 -2.21 7.85 -23.70
CA GLY A 31 -2.61 7.09 -22.52
C GLY A 31 -1.42 6.56 -21.73
N TYR A 32 -1.63 5.49 -20.95
CA TYR A 32 -0.54 4.92 -20.15
C TYR A 32 0.57 4.33 -21.02
N SER A 33 1.81 4.62 -20.63
CA SER A 33 3.03 4.07 -21.19
C SER A 33 3.91 3.51 -20.07
N LEU A 34 4.64 2.44 -20.38
CA LEU A 34 5.62 1.86 -19.49
C LEU A 34 7.01 2.05 -20.12
N HIS A 35 7.82 2.92 -19.52
CA HIS A 35 9.17 3.22 -19.99
C HIS A 35 10.18 2.44 -19.17
N LYS A 36 10.96 1.57 -19.81
CA LYS A 36 12.07 0.88 -19.14
C LYS A 36 13.11 1.93 -18.73
N LEU A 37 13.49 1.94 -17.45
CA LEU A 37 14.59 2.79 -17.02
C LEU A 37 15.91 2.08 -17.30
N GLU A 38 16.80 2.77 -18.01
CA GLU A 38 18.11 2.25 -18.33
C GLU A 38 19.13 2.68 -17.28
N VAL A 39 19.78 1.68 -16.67
CA VAL A 39 20.99 1.87 -15.85
C VAL A 39 22.15 1.35 -16.68
N ASP A 40 23.27 2.08 -16.74
CA ASP A 40 24.44 1.68 -17.56
C ASP A 40 24.90 0.22 -17.29
N ALA A 41 24.74 -0.27 -16.06
CA ALA A 41 25.04 -1.66 -15.70
C ALA A 41 23.94 -2.67 -16.14
N LEU A 42 22.68 -2.24 -16.23
CA LEU A 42 21.56 -3.06 -16.72
C LEU A 42 21.62 -3.28 -18.24
N HIS A 43 22.22 -2.36 -18.99
CA HIS A 43 22.40 -2.47 -20.44
C HIS A 43 23.16 -3.74 -20.87
N ALA A 44 24.11 -4.20 -20.06
CA ALA A 44 24.89 -5.40 -20.36
C ALA A 44 24.17 -6.72 -20.00
N GLY A 45 22.96 -6.65 -19.42
CA GLY A 45 22.23 -7.83 -18.94
C GLY A 45 22.91 -8.55 -17.76
N LYS A 46 23.85 -7.87 -17.08
CA LYS A 46 24.67 -8.44 -15.99
C LYS A 46 24.25 -7.95 -14.60
N ALA A 47 23.22 -7.12 -14.53
CA ALA A 47 22.77 -6.51 -13.29
C ALA A 47 21.35 -6.96 -12.93
N ALA A 48 21.13 -7.19 -11.64
CA ALA A 48 19.83 -7.48 -11.07
C ALA A 48 19.41 -6.34 -10.13
N VAL A 49 18.31 -5.66 -10.43
CA VAL A 49 17.64 -4.69 -9.56
C VAL A 49 17.15 -5.39 -8.30
N VAL A 50 17.52 -4.86 -7.15
CA VAL A 50 17.12 -5.37 -5.84
C VAL A 50 15.94 -4.58 -5.29
N ALA A 51 16.03 -3.25 -5.34
CA ALA A 51 15.00 -2.34 -4.85
C ALA A 51 15.12 -0.97 -5.53
N SER A 52 14.04 -0.18 -5.46
CA SER A 52 14.02 1.19 -5.99
C SER A 52 13.07 2.08 -5.19
N ALA A 53 13.36 3.37 -5.12
CA ALA A 53 12.47 4.37 -4.54
C ALA A 53 12.65 5.73 -5.24
N SER A 54 11.63 6.58 -5.21
CA SER A 54 11.72 7.94 -5.74
C SER A 54 12.30 8.91 -4.72
N ILE A 55 12.95 9.96 -5.19
CA ILE A 55 13.34 11.13 -4.39
C ILE A 55 12.53 12.30 -4.91
N GLU A 56 11.61 12.78 -4.06
CA GLU A 56 10.76 13.93 -4.34
C GLU A 56 11.33 15.14 -3.59
N ARG A 57 11.60 16.22 -4.35
CA ARG A 57 12.14 17.48 -3.82
C ARG A 57 11.21 18.63 -4.22
N PRO A 58 10.62 19.35 -3.26
CA PRO A 58 9.86 20.57 -3.55
C PRO A 58 10.72 21.56 -4.35
N GLY A 59 10.18 22.04 -5.48
CA GLY A 59 10.87 23.00 -6.35
C GLY A 59 11.85 22.39 -7.37
N ALA A 60 12.17 21.09 -7.30
CA ALA A 60 12.82 20.40 -8.41
C ALA A 60 11.78 20.07 -9.48
N HIS A 61 12.00 20.50 -10.72
CA HIS A 61 11.09 20.22 -11.85
C HIS A 61 11.00 18.73 -12.22
N GLN A 62 11.83 17.86 -11.64
CA GLN A 62 11.92 16.45 -12.01
C GLN A 62 12.28 15.59 -10.79
N SER A 63 11.41 14.63 -10.48
CA SER A 63 11.69 13.58 -9.48
C SER A 63 12.89 12.74 -9.90
N ARG A 64 13.70 12.34 -8.93
CA ARG A 64 14.82 11.40 -9.17
C ARG A 64 14.43 10.00 -8.71
N VAL A 65 15.13 8.98 -9.20
CA VAL A 65 14.91 7.59 -8.81
C VAL A 65 16.20 7.02 -8.27
N ALA A 66 16.17 6.45 -7.08
CA ALA A 66 17.26 5.67 -6.52
C ALA A 66 17.05 4.20 -6.85
N VAL A 67 18.08 3.55 -7.39
CA VAL A 67 18.03 2.14 -7.81
C VAL A 67 19.16 1.38 -7.16
N ALA A 68 18.83 0.36 -6.38
CA ALA A 68 19.78 -0.60 -5.87
C ALA A 68 19.86 -1.80 -6.81
N TYR A 69 21.07 -2.20 -7.20
CA TYR A 69 21.30 -3.32 -8.10
C TYR A 69 22.59 -4.09 -7.77
N ALA A 70 22.59 -5.38 -8.08
CA ALA A 70 23.73 -6.28 -7.96
C ALA A 70 24.41 -6.48 -9.32
N VAL A 71 25.74 -6.54 -9.35
CA VAL A 71 26.55 -6.96 -10.51
C VAL A 71 27.56 -8.02 -10.04
N GLY A 72 27.27 -9.29 -10.31
CA GLY A 72 27.95 -10.39 -9.63
C GLY A 72 27.66 -10.31 -8.12
N ASP A 73 28.72 -10.30 -7.30
CA ASP A 73 28.60 -10.22 -5.84
C ASP A 73 28.61 -8.78 -5.29
N ASN A 74 28.84 -7.78 -6.16
CA ASN A 74 28.91 -6.38 -5.74
C ASN A 74 27.56 -5.70 -5.82
N LEU A 75 27.26 -4.85 -4.85
CA LEU A 75 25.99 -4.13 -4.75
C LEU A 75 26.20 -2.62 -4.88
N PHE A 76 25.32 -1.97 -5.62
CA PHE A 76 25.40 -0.53 -5.89
C PHE A 76 24.04 0.14 -5.71
N LEU A 77 24.07 1.37 -5.23
CA LEU A 77 22.96 2.32 -5.31
C LEU A 77 23.31 3.40 -6.32
N GLN A 78 22.41 3.70 -7.25
CA GLN A 78 22.59 4.79 -8.20
C GLN A 78 21.36 5.68 -8.22
N ILE A 79 21.58 6.99 -8.09
CA ILE A 79 20.55 7.99 -8.31
C ILE A 79 20.47 8.26 -9.81
N LEU A 80 19.26 8.37 -10.34
CA LEU A 80 19.00 8.55 -11.76
C LEU A 80 17.99 9.69 -11.94
N THR A 81 18.19 10.46 -13.00
CA THR A 81 17.21 11.46 -13.43
C THR A 81 16.44 10.86 -14.61
N PRO A 82 15.15 10.55 -14.45
CA PRO A 82 14.39 9.86 -15.47
C PRO A 82 14.11 10.78 -16.65
N HIS A 83 14.86 10.66 -17.75
CA HIS A 83 14.64 11.48 -18.94
C HIS A 83 13.26 11.17 -19.54
N HIS A 84 12.37 12.17 -19.54
CA HIS A 84 11.18 12.15 -20.39
C HIS A 84 11.68 12.52 -21.79
N GLU A 85 11.69 11.59 -22.74
CA GLU A 85 12.01 11.92 -24.13
C GLU A 85 10.98 12.95 -24.63
N SER A 86 11.37 14.24 -24.68
CA SER A 86 10.79 15.13 -25.67
C SER A 86 11.54 14.88 -26.97
N LEU A 87 10.81 14.48 -28.00
CA LEU A 87 11.31 14.34 -29.35
C LEU A 87 12.01 15.63 -29.78
N GLY A 88 13.34 15.59 -29.90
CA GLY A 88 14.11 16.57 -30.66
C GLY A 88 15.18 17.32 -29.88
N SER A 89 16.31 16.68 -29.60
CA SER A 89 17.63 17.17 -30.00
C SER A 89 18.68 16.14 -29.60
N GLY A 90 19.42 15.66 -30.61
CA GLY A 90 20.51 14.73 -30.42
C GLY A 90 21.72 15.42 -29.80
N GLU A 91 21.72 15.58 -28.49
CA GLU A 91 22.95 15.64 -27.71
C GLU A 91 22.73 14.76 -26.47
N ALA A 92 23.34 13.58 -26.49
CA ALA A 92 23.54 12.77 -25.29
C ALA A 92 24.48 13.56 -24.37
N VAL A 93 23.93 14.50 -23.62
CA VAL A 93 24.61 15.13 -22.49
C VAL A 93 24.82 13.99 -21.50
N GLY A 94 26.06 13.47 -21.48
CA GLY A 94 26.44 12.35 -20.64
C GLY A 94 25.96 12.56 -19.20
N ALA A 95 25.52 11.47 -18.58
CA ALA A 95 25.11 11.39 -17.19
C ALA A 95 26.24 11.86 -16.26
N ALA A 96 26.42 13.17 -16.15
CA ALA A 96 27.46 13.81 -15.37
C ALA A 96 27.08 13.68 -13.89
N GLY A 97 27.71 12.72 -13.21
CA GLY A 97 27.86 12.70 -11.75
C GLY A 97 26.61 12.39 -10.93
N CYS A 98 25.67 11.58 -11.42
CA CYS A 98 24.53 11.17 -10.61
C CYS A 98 24.98 10.12 -9.57
N GLY A 99 24.90 10.47 -8.28
CA GLY A 99 25.53 9.76 -7.16
C GLY A 99 25.41 8.25 -7.23
N LYS A 100 26.55 7.58 -7.44
CA LYS A 100 26.70 6.12 -7.37
C LYS A 100 27.44 5.78 -6.08
N PHE A 101 26.89 4.84 -5.33
CA PHE A 101 27.39 4.39 -4.04
C PHE A 101 27.51 2.88 -4.04
N GLU A 102 28.54 2.35 -3.39
CA GLU A 102 28.68 0.92 -3.13
C GLU A 102 27.93 0.59 -1.84
N LEU A 103 27.23 -0.55 -1.84
CA LEU A 103 26.48 -1.06 -0.70
C LEU A 103 27.17 -2.30 -0.14
N GLU A 104 27.23 -2.41 1.18
CA GLU A 104 27.82 -3.55 1.87
C GLU A 104 26.87 -4.76 1.94
N ALA A 105 25.56 -4.50 1.92
CA ALA A 105 24.52 -5.51 2.02
C ALA A 105 23.36 -5.21 1.06
N ALA A 106 22.64 -6.26 0.65
CA ALA A 106 21.49 -6.14 -0.23
C ALA A 106 20.34 -5.46 0.52
N PRO A 107 19.69 -4.45 -0.07
CA PRO A 107 18.52 -3.85 0.55
C PRO A 107 17.37 -4.86 0.66
N THR A 108 16.71 -4.89 1.81
CA THR A 108 15.45 -5.62 2.02
C THR A 108 14.26 -4.81 1.53
N CYS A 109 14.29 -3.48 1.71
CA CYS A 109 13.36 -2.55 1.09
C CYS A 109 13.98 -1.14 0.96
N MET A 110 13.35 -0.29 0.14
CA MET A 110 13.69 1.13 0.02
C MET A 110 12.41 1.96 0.03
N PHE A 111 12.45 3.14 0.66
CA PHE A 111 11.31 4.05 0.68
C PHE A 111 11.75 5.51 0.65
N SER A 112 10.90 6.36 0.10
CA SER A 112 11.12 7.81 0.03
C SER A 112 10.95 8.43 1.41
N VAL A 113 11.82 9.37 1.77
CA VAL A 113 11.75 10.05 3.05
C VAL A 113 12.10 11.53 2.92
N GLN A 114 11.31 12.35 3.60
CA GLN A 114 11.60 13.74 3.87
C GLN A 114 11.70 13.90 5.39
N ALA A 115 12.72 14.58 5.89
CA ALA A 115 12.91 14.77 7.32
C ALA A 115 13.46 16.14 7.66
N ARG A 116 13.00 16.70 8.80
CA ARG A 116 13.47 18.00 9.28
C ARG A 116 14.45 17.80 10.43
N GLY A 117 15.65 18.34 10.26
CA GLY A 117 16.70 18.32 11.28
C GLY A 117 16.49 19.41 12.32
N SER A 118 17.14 19.25 13.47
CA SER A 118 17.07 20.19 14.60
C SER A 118 17.56 21.61 14.27
N ASN A 119 18.42 21.76 13.27
CA ASN A 119 18.97 23.05 12.83
C ASN A 119 18.08 23.80 11.82
N GLY A 120 16.95 23.21 11.42
CA GLY A 120 16.07 23.75 10.37
C GLY A 120 16.44 23.29 8.95
N ASP A 121 17.45 22.43 8.82
CA ASP A 121 17.76 21.76 7.55
C ASP A 121 16.68 20.73 7.22
N VAL A 122 16.40 20.52 5.94
CA VAL A 122 15.48 19.50 5.45
C VAL A 122 16.23 18.52 4.57
N PHE A 123 16.11 17.23 4.90
CA PHE A 123 16.62 16.14 4.11
C PHE A 123 15.51 15.62 3.17
N TYR A 124 15.87 15.42 1.91
CA TYR A 124 15.04 14.78 0.88
C TYR A 124 15.81 13.62 0.28
N GLY A 125 15.31 12.41 0.42
CA GLY A 125 16.07 11.25 -0.05
C GLY A 125 15.31 9.94 0.01
N VAL A 126 16.09 8.86 -0.02
CA VAL A 126 15.63 7.50 0.19
C VAL A 126 16.27 6.91 1.43
N MET A 127 15.48 6.14 2.16
CA MET A 127 15.97 5.21 3.14
C MET A 127 16.22 3.86 2.46
N VAL A 128 17.39 3.28 2.72
CA VAL A 128 17.81 1.96 2.29
C VAL A 128 17.90 1.08 3.53
N CYS A 129 16.96 0.16 3.66
CA CYS A 129 16.94 -0.82 4.75
C CYS A 129 17.71 -2.06 4.32
N CYS A 130 18.68 -2.46 5.11
CA CYS A 130 19.41 -3.72 5.02
C CYS A 130 19.04 -4.58 6.23
N THR A 131 19.51 -5.84 6.25
CA THR A 131 19.18 -6.78 7.32
C THR A 131 19.59 -6.30 8.72
N ASP A 132 20.68 -5.53 8.83
CA ASP A 132 21.30 -5.12 10.10
C ASP A 132 21.44 -3.60 10.26
N SER A 133 21.03 -2.82 9.26
CA SER A 133 21.32 -1.39 9.20
C SER A 133 20.34 -0.63 8.31
N MET A 134 20.20 0.67 8.58
CA MET A 134 19.51 1.62 7.73
C MET A 134 20.46 2.73 7.29
N MET A 135 20.36 3.11 6.02
CA MET A 135 21.17 4.18 5.44
C MET A 135 20.28 5.17 4.71
N ALA A 136 20.61 6.46 4.80
CA ALA A 136 19.88 7.51 4.09
C ALA A 136 20.77 8.12 2.99
N PHE A 137 20.22 8.21 1.78
CA PHE A 137 20.87 8.82 0.62
C PHE A 137 19.98 9.90 0.03
N GLY A 138 20.49 11.11 -0.13
CA GLY A 138 19.64 12.22 -0.56
C GLY A 138 20.35 13.56 -0.61
N PHE A 139 19.56 14.61 -0.44
CA PHE A 139 19.97 16.01 -0.50
C PHE A 139 19.56 16.69 0.80
N VAL A 140 20.46 17.51 1.34
CA VAL A 140 20.17 18.35 2.51
C VAL A 140 20.06 19.78 2.02
N GLU A 141 18.95 20.44 2.33
CA GLU A 141 18.69 21.84 2.00
C GLU A 141 18.54 22.66 3.28
N ASN A 142 19.14 23.85 3.31
CA ASN A 142 19.00 24.78 4.42
C ASN A 142 17.91 25.82 4.10
N GLU A 143 16.84 25.87 4.89
CA GLU A 143 15.74 26.83 4.66
C GLU A 143 16.18 28.31 4.69
N LYS A 144 17.31 28.64 5.33
CA LYS A 144 17.76 30.03 5.50
C LYS A 144 18.60 30.56 4.34
N GLU A 145 19.19 29.71 3.50
CA GLU A 145 20.06 30.13 2.38
C GLU A 145 19.30 30.35 1.05
N ASN A 146 18.01 29.99 0.97
CA ASN A 146 17.18 30.07 -0.24
C ASN A 146 16.77 31.50 -0.69
N LYS A 147 17.52 32.55 -0.28
CA LYS A 147 17.34 33.92 -0.80
C LYS A 147 18.45 34.39 -1.75
N SER A 148 19.51 33.62 -1.95
CA SER A 148 20.48 33.89 -3.01
C SER A 148 20.46 32.75 -4.03
N ALA A 149 19.89 33.03 -5.20
CA ALA A 149 19.97 32.18 -6.36
C ALA A 149 21.43 32.06 -6.81
N ASP A 150 22.12 31.03 -6.32
CA ASP A 150 23.27 30.46 -7.00
C ASP A 150 23.06 28.94 -7.08
N THR A 151 22.87 28.48 -8.31
CA THR A 151 22.54 27.12 -8.70
C THR A 151 23.74 26.19 -8.49
N SER A 152 24.19 26.04 -7.24
CA SER A 152 25.11 24.95 -6.90
C SER A 152 24.30 23.66 -6.97
N VAL A 153 24.68 22.76 -7.87
CA VAL A 153 24.09 21.43 -7.97
C VAL A 153 24.47 20.68 -6.70
N VAL A 154 23.59 20.73 -5.69
CA VAL A 154 23.77 19.94 -4.47
C VAL A 154 23.84 18.48 -4.90
N ALA A 155 25.03 17.88 -4.74
CA ALA A 155 25.24 16.48 -5.06
C ALA A 155 24.47 15.60 -4.07
N CYS A 156 23.97 14.46 -4.54
CA CYS A 156 23.40 13.48 -3.63
C CYS A 156 24.51 12.92 -2.74
N ALA A 157 24.25 12.78 -1.44
CA ALA A 157 25.19 12.26 -0.46
C ALA A 157 24.54 11.17 0.40
N ARG A 158 25.38 10.24 0.89
CA ARG A 158 25.05 9.34 1.99
C ARG A 158 25.20 10.09 3.31
N LEU A 159 24.18 10.09 4.16
CA LEU A 159 24.31 10.63 5.52
C LEU A 159 25.28 9.77 6.33
N ASN A 160 26.20 10.40 7.06
CA ASN A 160 27.01 9.69 8.06
C ASN A 160 26.16 9.39 9.32
N ASN A 161 26.69 8.60 10.25
CA ASN A 161 25.93 8.16 11.44
C ASN A 161 25.43 9.32 12.31
N GLU A 162 26.22 10.38 12.46
CA GLU A 162 25.84 11.56 13.26
C GLU A 162 24.70 12.35 12.59
N GLN A 163 24.81 12.58 11.28
CA GLN A 163 23.77 13.21 10.47
C GLN A 163 22.49 12.37 10.46
N PHE A 164 22.63 11.05 10.27
CA PHE A 164 21.52 10.12 10.28
C PHE A 164 20.76 10.18 11.60
N ALA A 165 21.47 10.08 12.74
CA ALA A 165 20.86 10.17 14.06
C ALA A 165 20.25 11.56 14.35
N ALA A 166 20.76 12.63 13.75
CA ALA A 166 20.20 13.97 13.89
C ALA A 166 18.86 14.14 13.14
N PHE A 167 18.69 13.49 11.98
CA PHE A 167 17.44 13.51 11.22
C PHE A 167 16.45 12.43 11.67
N PHE A 168 16.95 11.27 12.13
CA PHE A 168 16.16 10.06 12.41
C PHE A 168 16.57 9.40 13.74
N PRO A 169 16.40 10.07 14.90
CA PRO A 169 16.91 9.56 16.16
C PRO A 169 16.32 8.20 16.55
N GLU A 170 15.02 7.98 16.31
CA GLU A 170 14.31 6.74 16.62
C GLU A 170 14.72 5.59 15.69
N LEU A 171 15.01 5.90 14.43
CA LEU A 171 15.45 4.90 13.45
C LEU A 171 16.92 4.53 13.63
N ALA A 172 17.74 5.44 14.19
CA ALA A 172 19.16 5.16 14.47
C ALA A 172 19.36 4.03 15.47
N THR A 173 18.36 3.78 16.33
CA THR A 173 18.36 2.67 17.29
C THR A 173 17.59 1.44 16.82
N PHE A 174 16.91 1.53 15.68
CA PHE A 174 16.08 0.45 15.16
C PHE A 174 16.95 -0.60 14.45
N SER A 175 16.86 -1.85 14.90
CA SER A 175 17.74 -2.95 14.46
C SER A 175 17.01 -4.14 13.85
N ASN A 176 15.67 -4.13 13.84
CA ASN A 176 14.91 -5.23 13.26
C ASN A 176 14.99 -5.17 11.72
N PRO A 177 15.18 -6.31 11.02
CA PRO A 177 15.25 -6.33 9.56
C PRO A 177 13.90 -5.92 8.95
N VAL A 178 13.80 -4.71 8.41
CA VAL A 178 12.56 -4.18 7.81
C VAL A 178 12.34 -4.77 6.43
N LEU A 179 11.14 -5.29 6.18
CA LEU A 179 10.71 -5.83 4.89
C LEU A 179 9.66 -4.96 4.19
N ALA A 180 8.82 -4.27 4.96
CA ALA A 180 7.76 -3.42 4.45
C ALA A 180 7.70 -2.11 5.22
N VAL A 181 7.40 -1.03 4.51
CA VAL A 181 7.19 0.30 5.09
C VAL A 181 5.98 0.92 4.42
N ASP A 182 5.14 1.56 5.22
CA ASP A 182 4.12 2.45 4.71
C ASP A 182 4.14 3.78 5.46
N THR A 183 3.86 4.87 4.77
CA THR A 183 3.88 6.23 5.32
C THR A 183 2.67 7.00 4.84
N PHE A 184 1.99 7.64 5.78
CA PHE A 184 0.85 8.51 5.49
C PHE A 184 1.02 9.85 6.19
N THR A 185 0.80 10.95 5.48
CA THR A 185 0.75 12.31 6.03
C THR A 185 -0.60 12.94 5.74
N THR A 186 -1.24 13.52 6.76
CA THR A 186 -2.54 14.16 6.53
C THR A 186 -2.35 15.47 5.77
N PRO A 187 -3.20 15.79 4.77
CA PRO A 187 -3.10 17.05 4.03
C PRO A 187 -3.52 18.28 4.85
N GLU A 188 -4.37 18.09 5.87
CA GLU A 188 -4.99 19.18 6.64
C GLU A 188 -4.26 19.52 7.96
N LYS A 189 -3.50 18.57 8.51
CA LYS A 189 -2.77 18.73 9.77
C LYS A 189 -1.33 18.30 9.56
N ASP A 190 -0.41 18.88 10.32
CA ASP A 190 1.00 18.47 10.37
C ASP A 190 1.18 17.13 11.10
N GLN A 191 0.25 16.18 10.93
CA GLN A 191 0.26 14.87 11.54
C GLN A 191 0.56 13.80 10.48
N GLY A 192 1.41 12.85 10.82
CA GLY A 192 1.68 11.71 9.97
C GLY A 192 1.95 10.44 10.77
N TRP A 193 1.98 9.34 10.03
CA TRP A 193 2.25 8.01 10.52
C TRP A 193 3.21 7.31 9.58
N ILE A 194 4.09 6.50 10.16
CA ILE A 194 4.94 5.57 9.45
C ILE A 194 4.87 4.23 10.16
N ALA A 195 4.76 3.14 9.41
CA ALA A 195 4.75 1.79 9.94
C ALA A 195 5.87 0.97 9.31
N PHE A 196 6.56 0.20 10.14
CA PHE A 196 7.62 -0.72 9.75
C PHE A 196 7.17 -2.15 10.03
N GLY A 197 7.39 -3.05 9.07
CA GLY A 197 7.07 -4.46 9.18
C GLY A 197 8.33 -5.28 8.97
N CYS A 198 8.64 -6.18 9.90
CA CYS A 198 9.94 -6.83 9.97
C CYS A 198 9.90 -8.33 9.62
N ALA A 199 11.07 -8.90 9.38
CA ALA A 199 11.25 -10.30 8.98
C ALA A 199 10.83 -11.32 10.04
N ASP A 200 10.77 -10.93 11.31
CA ASP A 200 10.37 -11.74 12.45
C ASP A 200 8.89 -11.55 12.84
N GLY A 201 8.12 -10.80 12.05
CA GLY A 201 6.72 -10.50 12.34
C GLY A 201 6.52 -9.32 13.29
N TYR A 202 7.59 -8.68 13.76
CA TYR A 202 7.48 -7.46 14.54
C TYR A 202 7.05 -6.28 13.65
N CYS A 203 6.10 -5.48 14.11
CA CYS A 203 5.72 -4.23 13.48
C CYS A 203 5.83 -3.06 14.44
N LEU A 204 6.36 -1.95 13.95
CA LEU A 204 6.46 -0.69 14.68
C LEU A 204 5.65 0.39 13.95
N GLY A 205 4.57 0.86 14.56
CA GLY A 205 3.87 2.06 14.14
C GLY A 205 4.42 3.28 14.87
N LEU A 206 4.76 4.33 14.14
CA LEU A 206 5.14 5.63 14.69
C LEU A 206 4.17 6.70 14.22
N GLN A 207 3.73 7.54 15.15
CA GLN A 207 2.99 8.76 14.88
C GLN A 207 3.91 9.95 15.13
N PHE A 208 3.97 10.87 14.17
CA PHE A 208 4.74 12.10 14.25
C PHE A 208 3.88 13.32 14.02
N CYS A 209 4.36 14.45 14.52
CA CYS A 209 3.81 15.77 14.26
C CYS A 209 4.90 16.60 13.59
N GLY A 210 4.84 16.72 12.27
CA GLY A 210 5.88 17.34 11.44
C GLY A 210 5.26 18.23 10.36
N GLY A 211 5.72 19.48 10.31
CA GLY A 211 5.30 20.44 9.29
C GLY A 211 5.61 19.97 7.87
N PHE A 212 4.64 20.10 6.96
CA PHE A 212 4.81 19.87 5.52
C PHE A 212 5.28 18.45 5.13
N GLY A 213 4.77 17.41 5.81
CA GLY A 213 5.03 16.01 5.44
C GLY A 213 6.45 15.50 5.77
N CYS A 214 7.24 16.30 6.49
CA CYS A 214 8.54 15.88 7.00
C CYS A 214 8.38 14.94 8.20
N LEU A 215 9.11 13.82 8.21
CA LEU A 215 9.36 13.06 9.43
C LEU A 215 10.09 13.97 10.44
N GLY A 216 9.57 14.02 11.66
CA GLY A 216 10.14 14.81 12.75
C GLY A 216 9.61 14.33 14.09
N GLY A 217 10.53 14.18 15.05
CA GLY A 217 10.19 13.78 16.41
C GLY A 217 9.63 14.93 17.26
N PRO A 218 9.10 14.64 18.47
CA PRO A 218 9.06 13.32 19.10
C PRO A 218 7.97 12.41 18.52
N PHE A 219 8.27 11.12 18.40
CA PHE A 219 7.32 10.12 17.90
C PHE A 219 6.56 9.45 19.04
N LYS A 220 5.27 9.19 18.83
CA LYS A 220 4.51 8.23 19.64
C LYS A 220 4.61 6.87 18.95
N SER A 221 5.10 5.84 19.65
CA SER A 221 5.28 4.50 19.10
C SER A 221 4.18 3.53 19.52
N LYS A 222 3.95 2.51 18.69
CA LYS A 222 3.10 1.35 18.97
C LYS A 222 3.77 0.10 18.41
N ASP A 223 4.07 -0.84 19.30
CA ASP A 223 4.61 -2.15 18.97
C ASP A 223 3.49 -3.16 18.73
N LEU A 224 3.63 -3.98 17.69
CA LEU A 224 2.73 -5.08 17.36
C LEU A 224 3.56 -6.31 16.99
N GLN A 225 3.01 -7.51 17.21
CA GLN A 225 3.68 -8.76 16.89
C GLN A 225 2.74 -9.69 16.12
N LEU A 226 3.24 -10.23 15.01
CA LEU A 226 2.61 -11.30 14.24
C LEU A 226 3.47 -12.57 14.27
N ASN A 227 2.90 -13.67 13.75
CA ASN A 227 3.50 -15.00 13.80
C ASN A 227 4.42 -15.34 12.61
N GLY A 228 4.68 -14.39 11.70
CA GLY A 228 5.49 -14.64 10.51
C GLY A 228 6.00 -13.37 9.84
N PRO A 229 6.93 -13.48 8.86
CA PRO A 229 7.55 -12.35 8.20
C PRO A 229 6.51 -11.42 7.56
N VAL A 230 6.60 -10.12 7.84
CA VAL A 230 5.68 -9.14 7.27
C VAL A 230 5.98 -8.96 5.78
N THR A 231 4.95 -9.02 4.95
CA THR A 231 5.07 -8.88 3.49
C THR A 231 4.61 -7.53 2.99
N SER A 232 3.59 -6.95 3.61
CA SER A 232 3.08 -5.62 3.26
C SER A 232 2.30 -4.99 4.41
N LEU A 233 2.35 -3.66 4.46
CA LEU A 233 1.63 -2.79 5.40
C LEU A 233 0.79 -1.79 4.61
N ALA A 234 -0.39 -1.46 5.14
CA ALA A 234 -1.21 -0.38 4.60
C ALA A 234 -1.86 0.44 5.73
N LEU A 235 -1.40 1.67 5.90
CA LEU A 235 -1.96 2.69 6.78
C LEU A 235 -3.17 3.34 6.10
N PHE A 236 -4.27 3.41 6.83
CA PHE A 236 -5.50 4.04 6.32
C PHE A 236 -6.19 4.84 7.42
N PRO A 237 -5.96 6.17 7.44
CA PRO A 237 -6.55 7.01 8.47
C PRO A 237 -8.02 7.26 8.20
N LYS A 238 -8.80 7.30 9.28
CA LYS A 238 -10.22 7.63 9.27
C LYS A 238 -10.46 8.87 10.12
N ARG A 239 -11.26 9.79 9.60
CA ARG A 239 -11.68 10.99 10.35
C ARG A 239 -12.76 10.58 11.34
N ARG A 240 -12.54 10.86 12.62
CA ARG A 240 -13.55 10.71 13.67
C ARG A 240 -14.24 12.05 13.89
N VAL A 241 -15.56 12.06 13.76
CA VAL A 241 -16.40 13.20 14.15
C VAL A 241 -16.80 12.99 15.61
N CYS A 242 -16.20 13.74 16.51
CA CYS A 242 -16.57 13.71 17.93
C CYS A 242 -17.79 14.62 18.14
N THR A 243 -18.91 14.05 18.59
CA THR A 243 -20.10 14.81 18.97
C THR A 243 -19.83 15.55 20.27
N GLY A 244 -19.58 16.87 20.21
CA GLY A 244 -19.47 17.73 21.39
C GLY A 244 -18.38 18.80 21.33
N GLU A 245 -17.38 18.63 20.47
CA GLU A 245 -16.34 19.64 20.22
C GLU A 245 -16.13 19.78 18.71
N ALA A 246 -15.90 21.01 18.23
CA ALA A 246 -15.65 21.32 16.83
C ALA A 246 -14.32 20.75 16.28
N SER A 247 -13.66 19.84 17.02
CA SER A 247 -12.39 19.23 16.63
C SER A 247 -12.63 17.80 16.12
N SER A 248 -12.40 17.58 14.83
CA SER A 248 -12.29 16.22 14.29
C SER A 248 -10.89 15.68 14.57
N SER A 249 -10.80 14.49 15.16
CA SER A 249 -9.53 13.77 15.35
C SER A 249 -9.34 12.72 14.24
N TRP A 250 -8.09 12.44 13.89
CA TRP A 250 -7.76 11.38 12.95
C TRP A 250 -7.42 10.11 13.74
N GLN A 251 -8.01 8.99 13.34
CA GLN A 251 -7.68 7.65 13.83
C GLN A 251 -6.88 6.94 12.75
N CYS A 252 -5.72 6.40 13.11
CA CYS A 252 -4.88 5.67 12.18
C CYS A 252 -5.12 4.17 12.33
N ASN A 253 -5.55 3.53 11.25
CA ASN A 253 -5.69 2.08 11.19
C ASN A 253 -4.57 1.50 10.32
N LEU A 254 -4.26 0.23 10.52
CA LEU A 254 -3.20 -0.48 9.82
C LEU A 254 -3.67 -1.88 9.44
N VAL A 255 -3.49 -2.25 8.17
CA VAL A 255 -3.53 -3.64 7.72
C VAL A 255 -2.11 -4.16 7.67
N VAL A 256 -1.90 -5.35 8.23
CA VAL A 256 -0.63 -6.08 8.15
C VAL A 256 -0.89 -7.41 7.47
N THR A 257 -0.04 -7.73 6.50
CA THR A 257 0.00 -9.03 5.83
C THR A 257 1.33 -9.72 6.12
N CYS A 258 1.30 -11.05 6.18
CA CYS A 258 2.51 -11.84 6.42
C CYS A 258 2.61 -13.00 5.43
N ALA A 259 3.85 -13.42 5.19
CA ALA A 259 4.17 -14.53 4.31
C ALA A 259 3.61 -15.85 4.84
N ILE A 260 3.50 -15.97 6.17
CA ILE A 260 2.97 -17.15 6.84
C ILE A 260 1.91 -16.67 7.84
N GLY A 261 0.68 -17.17 7.67
CA GLY A 261 -0.43 -16.90 8.57
C GLY A 261 -1.48 -15.95 7.99
N GLN A 262 -2.06 -15.13 8.86
CA GLN A 262 -3.27 -14.36 8.59
C GLN A 262 -2.97 -12.88 8.38
N ALA A 263 -3.78 -12.22 7.54
CA ALA A 263 -3.81 -10.77 7.49
C ALA A 263 -4.60 -10.22 8.69
N VAL A 264 -4.09 -9.14 9.30
CA VAL A 264 -4.65 -8.57 10.53
C VAL A 264 -4.89 -7.07 10.36
N VAL A 265 -6.05 -6.59 10.82
CA VAL A 265 -6.40 -5.17 10.83
C VAL A 265 -6.37 -4.62 12.24
N TYR A 266 -5.46 -3.68 12.50
CA TYR A 266 -5.40 -2.92 13.74
C TYR A 266 -6.14 -1.60 13.57
N GLN A 267 -7.11 -1.35 14.44
CA GLN A 267 -7.90 -0.12 14.43
C GLN A 267 -7.39 0.84 15.49
N ASP A 268 -7.40 2.12 15.15
CA ASP A 268 -6.99 3.23 16.04
C ASP A 268 -5.72 2.92 16.84
N LEU A 269 -4.60 2.71 16.13
CA LEU A 269 -3.30 2.29 16.67
C LEU A 269 -2.83 3.08 17.90
N PHE A 270 -3.24 4.34 17.99
CA PHE A 270 -2.80 5.29 19.01
C PHE A 270 -3.94 5.76 19.92
N GLY A 271 -5.10 5.08 19.86
CA GLY A 271 -6.27 5.35 20.69
C GLY A 271 -5.99 5.17 22.19
N THR A 272 -6.81 5.80 23.03
CA THR A 272 -6.65 5.82 24.50
C THR A 272 -7.45 4.73 25.22
N SER A 273 -8.21 3.90 24.51
CA SER A 273 -9.00 2.83 25.12
C SER A 273 -8.10 1.62 25.41
N GLU A 274 -7.86 1.36 26.69
CA GLU A 274 -7.15 0.17 27.22
C GLU A 274 -7.93 -1.15 27.03
N SER A 275 -9.04 -1.15 26.28
CA SER A 275 -9.82 -2.37 26.01
C SER A 275 -9.15 -3.21 24.92
N ASP A 276 -8.43 -4.26 25.32
CA ASP A 276 -8.02 -5.42 24.52
C ASP A 276 -7.79 -5.16 23.03
N GLU A 277 -6.65 -4.50 22.81
CA GLU A 277 -5.64 -4.75 21.78
C GLU A 277 -5.84 -6.06 21.00
N THR A 278 -6.77 -6.09 20.07
CA THR A 278 -6.94 -7.26 19.20
C THR A 278 -7.13 -6.75 17.80
N GLY A 279 -6.03 -6.80 17.04
CA GLY A 279 -6.15 -6.74 15.60
C GLY A 279 -7.18 -7.77 15.16
N GLU A 280 -8.05 -7.38 14.24
CA GLU A 280 -9.03 -8.29 13.67
C GLU A 280 -8.38 -9.10 12.56
N VAL A 281 -8.31 -10.41 12.75
CA VAL A 281 -7.91 -11.36 11.71
C VAL A 281 -8.94 -11.33 10.57
N LEU A 282 -8.46 -11.10 9.35
CA LEU A 282 -9.28 -11.16 8.15
C LEU A 282 -9.64 -12.61 7.83
N PHE A 283 -10.94 -12.88 7.75
CA PHE A 283 -11.45 -14.23 7.50
C PHE A 283 -10.96 -14.80 6.17
N ASP A 284 -10.64 -16.10 6.16
CA ASP A 284 -10.08 -16.87 5.05
C ASP A 284 -8.72 -16.39 4.53
N SER A 285 -8.07 -15.42 5.18
CA SER A 285 -6.75 -14.96 4.72
C SER A 285 -5.67 -16.02 4.87
N ASP A 286 -5.82 -16.95 5.81
CA ASP A 286 -4.97 -18.14 6.05
C ASP A 286 -5.27 -19.34 5.15
N THR A 287 -6.29 -19.25 4.29
CA THR A 287 -6.57 -20.34 3.34
C THR A 287 -5.54 -20.44 2.22
N PHE A 288 -4.64 -19.46 2.12
CA PHE A 288 -3.59 -19.37 1.11
C PHE A 288 -2.22 -19.54 1.76
N ASP A 289 -1.29 -20.12 1.02
CA ASP A 289 0.06 -20.40 1.50
C ASP A 289 0.82 -19.12 1.86
N SER A 290 0.65 -18.04 1.07
CA SER A 290 1.28 -16.75 1.35
C SER A 290 0.47 -15.55 0.82
N ILE A 291 0.38 -14.51 1.66
CA ILE A 291 -0.13 -13.18 1.28
C ILE A 291 1.06 -12.28 1.01
N PHE A 292 1.17 -11.72 -0.19
CA PHE A 292 2.34 -10.93 -0.60
C PHE A 292 2.11 -9.43 -0.57
N ALA A 293 0.87 -8.98 -0.80
CA ALA A 293 0.57 -7.56 -0.90
C ALA A 293 -0.76 -7.24 -0.24
N GLY A 294 -0.84 -6.05 0.37
CA GLY A 294 -2.07 -5.46 0.87
C GLY A 294 -2.17 -3.99 0.45
N VAL A 295 -3.36 -3.54 0.10
CA VAL A 295 -3.63 -2.11 -0.11
C VAL A 295 -5.03 -1.77 0.39
N VAL A 296 -5.23 -0.50 0.77
CA VAL A 296 -6.56 0.04 1.05
C VAL A 296 -6.97 0.94 -0.10
N ALA A 297 -8.12 0.66 -0.70
CA ALA A 297 -8.62 1.34 -1.89
C ALA A 297 -10.12 1.60 -1.77
N ASP A 298 -10.57 2.81 -2.14
CA ASP A 298 -12.00 3.16 -2.24
C ASP A 298 -12.50 2.78 -3.63
N ILE A 299 -12.84 1.51 -3.82
CA ILE A 299 -13.05 0.92 -5.16
C ILE A 299 -14.45 1.22 -5.68
N ASP A 300 -15.46 1.10 -4.82
CA ASP A 300 -16.83 1.47 -5.19
C ASP A 300 -17.07 2.98 -5.09
N LEU A 301 -16.05 3.73 -4.68
CA LEU A 301 -16.10 5.16 -4.42
C LEU A 301 -17.15 5.49 -3.32
N VAL A 302 -17.45 4.57 -2.42
CA VAL A 302 -18.34 4.78 -1.28
C VAL A 302 -17.54 4.70 0.02
N LYS A 303 -16.75 3.64 0.19
CA LYS A 303 -15.94 3.41 1.38
C LYS A 303 -14.66 2.67 1.01
N PRO A 304 -13.57 2.82 1.79
CA PRO A 304 -12.36 2.06 1.54
C PRO A 304 -12.55 0.56 1.83
N GLU A 305 -12.20 -0.26 0.85
CA GLU A 305 -11.98 -1.70 0.95
C GLU A 305 -10.51 -2.04 1.21
N ILE A 306 -10.28 -3.23 1.78
CA ILE A 306 -8.95 -3.83 1.87
C ILE A 306 -8.82 -4.86 0.75
N LEU A 307 -7.78 -4.74 -0.06
CA LEU A 307 -7.40 -5.73 -1.07
C LEU A 307 -6.13 -6.46 -0.65
N LEU A 308 -6.15 -7.79 -0.77
CA LEU A 308 -4.98 -8.65 -0.53
C LEU A 308 -4.61 -9.42 -1.78
N GLY A 309 -3.33 -9.42 -2.15
CA GLY A 309 -2.77 -10.22 -3.23
C GLY A 309 -2.05 -11.44 -2.69
N THR A 310 -2.34 -12.62 -3.25
CA THR A 310 -1.72 -13.89 -2.83
C THR A 310 -0.81 -14.49 -3.89
N ASP A 311 0.00 -15.45 -3.46
CA ASP A 311 0.84 -16.27 -4.33
C ASP A 311 0.03 -17.17 -5.28
N SER A 312 -1.17 -17.54 -4.85
CA SER A 312 -2.11 -18.45 -5.51
C SER A 312 -2.90 -17.78 -6.63
N GLN A 313 -2.46 -16.60 -7.09
CA GLN A 313 -3.11 -15.80 -8.15
C GLN A 313 -4.53 -15.36 -7.77
N VAL A 314 -4.83 -15.33 -6.48
CA VAL A 314 -6.13 -14.91 -5.96
C VAL A 314 -5.97 -13.54 -5.31
N MET A 315 -6.91 -12.66 -5.62
CA MET A 315 -7.09 -11.44 -4.85
C MET A 315 -8.25 -11.65 -3.88
N LEU A 316 -8.13 -11.09 -2.69
CA LEU A 316 -9.18 -11.06 -1.69
C LEU A 316 -9.58 -9.61 -1.48
N ALA A 317 -10.87 -9.37 -1.29
CA ALA A 317 -11.39 -8.04 -1.00
C ALA A 317 -12.24 -8.10 0.26
N TYR A 318 -12.08 -7.11 1.14
CA TYR A 318 -12.81 -7.00 2.40
C TYR A 318 -13.43 -5.62 2.52
N GLU A 319 -14.66 -5.59 3.01
CA GLU A 319 -15.34 -4.36 3.34
C GLU A 319 -15.64 -4.30 4.84
N GLU A 320 -15.68 -3.08 5.37
CA GLU A 320 -16.15 -2.85 6.73
C GLU A 320 -17.69 -2.94 6.78
N LYS A 321 -18.23 -3.68 7.75
CA LYS A 321 -19.66 -3.72 8.05
C LYS A 321 -20.09 -2.37 8.61
N SER A 322 -21.21 -1.85 8.10
CA SER A 322 -21.84 -0.66 8.68
C SER A 322 -22.41 -1.01 10.06
N ALA A 323 -22.36 -0.03 10.98
CA ALA A 323 -22.96 -0.20 12.30
C ALA A 323 -24.49 -0.36 12.25
N ASP A 324 -25.14 0.02 11.14
CA ASP A 324 -26.60 -0.04 10.97
C ASP A 324 -27.14 -1.41 10.56
N ASP A 325 -26.30 -2.32 10.05
CA ASP A 325 -26.68 -3.74 9.85
C ASP A 325 -26.79 -4.53 11.18
N CYS A 326 -26.68 -3.82 12.31
CA CYS A 326 -26.68 -4.40 13.65
C CYS A 326 -28.05 -4.50 14.33
N THR A 327 -29.12 -4.00 13.72
CA THR A 327 -30.44 -3.92 14.37
C THR A 327 -31.52 -4.83 13.79
N ASN A 328 -31.25 -5.59 12.71
CA ASN A 328 -32.26 -6.48 12.10
C ASN A 328 -31.75 -7.93 11.92
N GLY A 329 -31.26 -8.52 13.01
CA GLY A 329 -30.99 -9.96 13.10
C GLY A 329 -31.79 -10.55 14.24
N ASP A 330 -33.00 -11.00 13.95
CA ASP A 330 -33.87 -11.76 14.84
C ASP A 330 -33.15 -13.06 15.25
N ASP A 331 -32.80 -13.17 16.53
CA ASP A 331 -32.33 -14.39 17.18
C ASP A 331 -33.47 -15.42 17.16
N SER A 332 -33.61 -16.11 16.03
CA SER A 332 -34.47 -17.28 15.87
C SER A 332 -33.59 -18.50 15.60
N GLN A 333 -33.06 -19.03 16.70
CA GLN A 333 -32.53 -20.37 16.85
C GLN A 333 -33.51 -21.40 16.23
N ARG A 334 -33.11 -22.03 15.12
CA ARG A 334 -33.72 -23.30 14.64
C ARG A 334 -32.62 -24.26 14.22
N ASP A 335 -32.22 -25.07 15.19
CA ASP A 335 -31.67 -26.40 14.95
C ASP A 335 -32.67 -27.19 14.09
N ALA A 336 -32.26 -27.55 12.88
CA ALA A 336 -32.99 -28.51 12.05
C ALA A 336 -32.11 -29.75 11.87
N VAL A 337 -32.26 -30.67 12.82
CA VAL A 337 -31.98 -32.10 12.65
C VAL A 337 -32.81 -32.58 11.46
N PHE A 338 -32.19 -33.14 10.43
CA PHE A 338 -32.90 -33.91 9.42
C PHE A 338 -32.30 -35.31 9.28
N GLU A 339 -33.16 -36.29 9.52
CA GLU A 339 -32.94 -37.71 9.48
C GLU A 339 -32.53 -38.21 8.09
N GLU A 340 -31.61 -39.17 8.11
CA GLU A 340 -31.26 -40.07 7.02
C GLU A 340 -32.41 -41.07 6.78
N SER A 341 -32.80 -41.23 5.52
CA SER A 341 -33.55 -42.42 5.07
C SER A 341 -33.17 -42.73 3.63
N ALA A 342 -32.29 -43.72 3.50
CA ALA A 342 -31.87 -44.32 2.24
C ALA A 342 -33.04 -44.96 1.48
N LYS A 343 -33.05 -44.79 0.15
CA LYS A 343 -33.50 -45.84 -0.78
C LYS A 343 -32.59 -45.95 -1.99
N VAL A 344 -32.01 -47.14 -2.06
CA VAL A 344 -31.20 -47.79 -3.09
C VAL A 344 -31.86 -47.75 -4.48
N LEU A 345 -31.06 -47.55 -5.52
CA LEU A 345 -31.04 -48.37 -6.75
C LEU A 345 -29.70 -48.17 -7.49
N LEU A 346 -28.93 -49.25 -7.63
CA LEU A 346 -27.75 -49.40 -8.48
C LEU A 346 -28.15 -49.46 -9.96
N GLU A 347 -27.28 -48.97 -10.87
CA GLU A 347 -26.47 -49.81 -11.78
C GLU A 347 -25.68 -49.00 -12.84
N SER A 348 -24.36 -49.24 -12.91
CA SER A 348 -23.47 -49.32 -14.10
C SER A 348 -23.28 -48.06 -15.01
N SER A 349 -22.12 -47.67 -15.58
CA SER A 349 -20.77 -48.25 -15.72
C SER A 349 -19.88 -47.36 -16.65
N VAL A 350 -18.54 -47.42 -16.44
CA VAL A 350 -17.41 -47.26 -17.41
C VAL A 350 -16.89 -45.85 -17.83
N ASP A 351 -15.63 -45.61 -17.42
CA ASP A 351 -14.44 -44.92 -18.00
C ASP A 351 -14.42 -43.48 -18.58
N SER A 352 -13.46 -42.72 -18.04
CA SER A 352 -12.94 -41.37 -18.37
C SER A 352 -11.96 -41.39 -19.60
N PRO A 353 -11.28 -40.28 -20.03
CA PRO A 353 -11.20 -38.92 -19.46
C PRO A 353 -11.25 -37.73 -20.46
N ALA A 354 -11.74 -36.59 -19.99
CA ALA A 354 -11.38 -35.27 -20.53
C ALA A 354 -11.05 -34.34 -19.36
N SER A 355 -9.82 -33.82 -19.36
CA SER A 355 -9.27 -32.96 -18.32
C SER A 355 -9.71 -31.51 -18.50
N SER A 356 -10.48 -30.99 -17.54
CA SER A 356 -10.45 -29.60 -17.04
C SER A 356 -11.67 -29.42 -16.15
N HIS A 357 -11.55 -29.71 -14.84
CA HIS A 357 -12.61 -29.41 -13.89
C HIS A 357 -12.15 -28.33 -12.90
N ASN A 358 -12.89 -27.23 -12.96
CA ASN A 358 -12.87 -26.07 -12.10
C ASN A 358 -13.06 -26.49 -10.64
N ILE A 359 -12.08 -26.17 -9.77
CA ILE A 359 -12.06 -26.50 -8.34
C ILE A 359 -12.85 -25.44 -7.53
N TRP A 360 -13.99 -24.97 -8.03
CA TRP A 360 -14.85 -24.03 -7.29
C TRP A 360 -16.33 -24.26 -7.56
N ASN A 361 -16.76 -25.53 -7.57
CA ASN A 361 -18.12 -25.86 -7.19
C ASN A 361 -18.12 -26.26 -5.71
N GLU A 362 -19.00 -25.62 -4.95
CA GLU A 362 -19.20 -25.80 -3.51
C GLU A 362 -19.58 -27.26 -3.16
N THR A 363 -19.36 -27.62 -1.90
CA THR A 363 -19.69 -28.87 -1.17
C THR A 363 -18.78 -30.08 -1.32
N GLU A 364 -17.79 -30.21 -0.41
CA GLU A 364 -17.43 -31.49 0.23
C GLU A 364 -17.05 -31.27 1.72
N PRO A 365 -17.73 -31.92 2.68
CA PRO A 365 -17.32 -31.91 4.09
C PRO A 365 -16.28 -33.01 4.37
N ILE A 366 -15.10 -32.61 4.85
CA ILE A 366 -14.07 -33.52 5.37
C ILE A 366 -14.45 -33.90 6.82
N PRO A 367 -14.43 -35.18 7.23
CA PRO A 367 -14.74 -35.56 8.60
C PRO A 367 -13.52 -35.30 9.50
N VAL A 368 -13.64 -34.39 10.46
CA VAL A 368 -12.66 -34.20 11.53
C VAL A 368 -13.20 -34.83 12.81
N THR A 369 -12.51 -35.86 13.27
CA THR A 369 -12.68 -36.50 14.58
C THR A 369 -12.27 -35.54 15.70
N ASP A 370 -13.15 -35.38 16.68
CA ASP A 370 -12.96 -34.95 18.07
C ASP A 370 -11.67 -34.21 18.41
N ALA A 371 -11.72 -32.88 18.29
CA ALA A 371 -10.84 -31.98 19.02
C ALA A 371 -11.70 -31.05 19.90
N VAL A 372 -11.36 -31.03 21.19
CA VAL A 372 -12.02 -30.29 22.26
C VAL A 372 -12.09 -28.79 21.92
N VAL A 373 -13.30 -28.30 21.66
CA VAL A 373 -13.59 -26.89 21.39
C VAL A 373 -13.60 -26.12 22.70
N HIS A 374 -12.58 -25.30 22.93
CA HIS A 374 -12.69 -24.18 23.87
C HIS A 374 -13.63 -23.12 23.26
N PRO A 375 -14.55 -22.52 24.03
CA PRO A 375 -15.49 -21.55 23.48
C PRO A 375 -14.74 -20.27 23.12
N VAL A 376 -14.45 -20.10 21.84
CA VAL A 376 -14.03 -18.81 21.28
C VAL A 376 -15.24 -17.90 21.39
N GLN A 377 -15.19 -16.92 22.30
CA GLN A 377 -16.14 -15.82 22.32
C GLN A 377 -16.20 -15.23 20.91
N THR A 378 -17.36 -15.34 20.27
CA THR A 378 -17.61 -14.82 18.93
C THR A 378 -17.61 -13.29 18.98
N ARG A 379 -16.41 -12.68 19.01
CA ARG A 379 -16.27 -11.23 18.74
C ARG A 379 -16.86 -10.99 17.35
N ARG A 380 -17.84 -10.09 17.28
CA ARG A 380 -18.51 -9.71 16.04
C ARG A 380 -17.47 -9.15 15.07
N ARG A 381 -17.22 -9.87 13.96
CA ARG A 381 -16.29 -9.43 12.90
C ARG A 381 -16.78 -8.14 12.25
N LYS A 382 -15.92 -7.12 12.24
CA LYS A 382 -16.17 -5.84 11.61
C LYS A 382 -15.86 -5.89 10.12
N TRP A 383 -14.87 -6.68 9.72
CA TRP A 383 -14.51 -6.87 8.32
C TRP A 383 -15.14 -8.12 7.74
N GLN A 384 -15.69 -8.02 6.54
CA GLN A 384 -16.28 -9.15 5.82
C GLN A 384 -15.68 -9.31 4.43
N ARG A 385 -15.41 -10.57 4.07
CA ARG A 385 -14.93 -10.93 2.74
C ARG A 385 -16.02 -10.67 1.71
N LEU A 386 -15.67 -9.94 0.66
CA LEU A 386 -16.53 -9.70 -0.49
C LEU A 386 -16.53 -10.92 -1.42
N SER A 387 -17.71 -11.34 -1.86
CA SER A 387 -17.82 -12.35 -2.91
C SER A 387 -17.22 -11.83 -4.21
N ARG A 388 -16.58 -12.71 -5.00
CA ARG A 388 -16.01 -12.35 -6.31
C ARG A 388 -17.05 -11.77 -7.28
N SER A 389 -18.33 -12.11 -7.13
CA SER A 389 -19.41 -11.50 -7.91
C SER A 389 -19.58 -9.99 -7.66
N ARG A 390 -19.09 -9.47 -6.53
CA ARG A 390 -19.19 -8.05 -6.17
C ARG A 390 -18.01 -7.22 -6.67
N TRP A 391 -16.90 -7.84 -7.06
CA TRP A 391 -15.72 -7.15 -7.58
C TRP A 391 -15.08 -7.95 -8.72
N ASP A 392 -15.01 -7.35 -9.90
CA ASP A 392 -14.56 -8.01 -11.13
C ASP A 392 -13.15 -7.54 -11.49
N LEU A 393 -12.15 -8.30 -11.04
CA LEU A 393 -10.74 -8.07 -11.34
C LEU A 393 -10.11 -9.42 -11.74
N GLU A 394 -9.55 -9.47 -12.94
CA GLU A 394 -8.89 -10.65 -13.48
C GLU A 394 -7.39 -10.41 -13.62
N THR A 395 -6.60 -11.03 -12.76
CA THR A 395 -5.14 -11.00 -12.83
C THR A 395 -4.60 -12.41 -13.03
N PHE A 396 -3.47 -12.53 -13.71
CA PHE A 396 -2.78 -13.80 -13.89
C PHE A 396 -1.44 -13.80 -13.14
N GLY A 397 -1.12 -14.92 -12.51
CA GLY A 397 0.12 -15.09 -11.75
C GLY A 397 0.07 -14.52 -10.33
N ALA A 398 1.06 -14.88 -9.52
CA ALA A 398 1.24 -14.38 -8.16
C ALA A 398 1.29 -12.84 -8.14
N ILE A 399 0.57 -12.22 -7.20
CA ILE A 399 0.48 -10.76 -7.04
C ILE A 399 1.52 -10.31 -6.04
N TYR A 400 2.48 -9.48 -6.46
CA TYR A 400 3.59 -9.06 -5.61
C TYR A 400 3.46 -7.65 -5.06
N SER A 401 2.69 -6.79 -5.74
CA SER A 401 2.49 -5.41 -5.30
C SER A 401 1.14 -4.88 -5.77
N LEU A 402 0.52 -4.08 -4.92
CA LEU A 402 -0.72 -3.38 -5.15
C LEU A 402 -0.49 -1.90 -4.84
N LEU A 403 -0.97 -1.01 -5.71
CA LEU A 403 -0.89 0.43 -5.49
C LEU A 403 -2.20 1.08 -5.92
N TRP A 404 -2.72 1.98 -5.09
CA TRP A 404 -3.93 2.78 -5.34
C TRP A 404 -3.52 4.25 -5.43
N ARG A 405 -3.43 4.80 -6.65
CA ARG A 405 -2.90 6.15 -6.88
C ARG A 405 -3.48 6.75 -8.14
N ASP A 406 -3.71 8.06 -8.12
CA ASP A 406 -4.09 8.86 -9.28
C ASP A 406 -2.85 9.14 -10.15
N VAL A 407 -2.68 8.31 -11.17
CA VAL A 407 -1.56 8.34 -12.11
C VAL A 407 -1.84 9.29 -13.27
N ASN A 408 -3.10 9.39 -13.71
CA ASN A 408 -3.49 10.22 -14.85
C ASN A 408 -3.80 11.68 -14.47
N HIS A 409 -3.84 12.00 -13.17
CA HIS A 409 -4.13 13.30 -12.59
C HIS A 409 -5.55 13.82 -12.86
N ASP A 410 -6.53 12.92 -13.02
CA ASP A 410 -7.95 13.28 -13.18
C ASP A 410 -8.71 13.39 -11.84
N GLY A 411 -8.05 13.06 -10.72
CA GLY A 411 -8.62 13.08 -9.38
C GLY A 411 -9.26 11.76 -8.95
N VAL A 412 -9.27 10.73 -9.79
CA VAL A 412 -9.78 9.38 -9.50
C VAL A 412 -8.61 8.40 -9.53
N PRO A 413 -8.25 7.79 -8.39
CA PRO A 413 -7.13 6.86 -8.35
C PRO A 413 -7.38 5.59 -9.18
N GLU A 414 -6.31 5.06 -9.78
CA GLU A 414 -6.29 3.76 -10.42
C GLU A 414 -5.71 2.69 -9.50
N LEU A 415 -6.17 1.45 -9.71
CA LEU A 415 -5.59 0.27 -9.08
C LEU A 415 -4.52 -0.32 -10.01
N LEU A 416 -3.29 -0.27 -9.55
CA LEU A 416 -2.14 -0.87 -10.20
C LEU A 416 -1.81 -2.20 -9.53
N ILE A 417 -1.67 -3.25 -10.35
CA ILE A 417 -1.33 -4.58 -9.87
C ILE A 417 -0.07 -5.06 -10.59
N ALA A 418 0.99 -5.32 -9.83
CA ALA A 418 2.18 -5.99 -10.34
C ALA A 418 2.11 -7.48 -9.99
N SER A 419 2.13 -8.33 -11.00
CA SER A 419 2.14 -9.78 -10.85
C SER A 419 3.33 -10.42 -11.57
N SER A 420 3.50 -11.73 -11.41
CA SER A 420 4.50 -12.50 -12.17
C SER A 420 4.32 -12.48 -13.69
N THR A 421 3.16 -12.05 -14.20
CA THR A 421 2.89 -12.01 -15.65
C THR A 421 3.02 -10.61 -16.26
N GLY A 422 2.89 -9.57 -15.45
CA GLY A 422 2.96 -8.19 -15.93
C GLY A 422 2.40 -7.17 -14.95
N ILE A 423 2.21 -5.95 -15.47
CA ILE A 423 1.60 -4.83 -14.74
C ILE A 423 0.21 -4.56 -15.33
N TYR A 424 -0.80 -4.54 -14.46
CA TYR A 424 -2.19 -4.26 -14.81
C TYR A 424 -2.56 -2.87 -14.31
N VAL A 425 -3.30 -2.12 -15.13
CA VAL A 425 -3.85 -0.82 -14.79
C VAL A 425 -5.37 -0.90 -14.87
N TYR A 426 -6.04 -0.72 -13.73
CA TYR A 426 -7.49 -0.71 -13.62
C TYR A 426 -7.99 0.68 -13.28
N GLU A 427 -8.84 1.22 -14.16
CA GLU A 427 -9.54 2.49 -13.94
C GLU A 427 -10.93 2.21 -13.36
N ALA A 428 -11.38 3.09 -12.46
CA ALA A 428 -12.75 3.05 -11.94
C ALA A 428 -13.76 3.17 -13.08
N ASP A 429 -14.91 2.49 -12.96
CA ASP A 429 -16.00 2.60 -13.95
C ASP A 429 -16.47 4.06 -14.08
N PRO A 430 -16.35 4.68 -15.27
CA PRO A 430 -16.76 6.07 -15.49
C PRO A 430 -18.22 6.34 -15.11
N LEU A 431 -19.12 5.37 -15.28
CA LEU A 431 -20.52 5.55 -14.89
C LEU A 431 -20.67 5.68 -13.37
N SER A 432 -19.90 4.87 -12.62
CA SER A 432 -19.86 4.92 -11.16
C SER A 432 -19.27 6.24 -10.66
N VAL A 433 -18.23 6.74 -11.32
CA VAL A 433 -17.61 8.05 -11.05
C VAL A 433 -18.62 9.19 -11.27
N ILE A 434 -19.29 9.21 -12.44
CA ILE A 434 -20.29 10.25 -12.78
C ILE A 434 -21.41 10.26 -11.74
N GLN A 435 -21.95 9.09 -11.39
CA GLN A 435 -23.03 8.98 -10.38
C GLN A 435 -22.60 9.48 -8.99
N LYS A 436 -21.33 9.29 -8.60
CA LYS A 436 -20.81 9.85 -7.35
C LYS A 436 -20.70 11.36 -7.44
N LEU A 437 -20.16 11.88 -8.54
CA LEU A 437 -20.02 13.31 -8.76
C LEU A 437 -21.38 14.02 -8.71
N GLU A 438 -22.40 13.47 -9.39
CA GLU A 438 -23.77 13.98 -9.36
C GLU A 438 -24.34 14.01 -7.93
N ARG A 439 -24.11 12.95 -7.13
CA ARG A 439 -24.53 12.91 -5.72
C ARG A 439 -23.83 13.98 -4.88
N VAL A 440 -22.53 14.17 -5.07
CA VAL A 440 -21.75 15.20 -4.35
C VAL A 440 -22.25 16.59 -4.73
N LEU A 441 -22.44 16.86 -6.02
CA LEU A 441 -22.96 18.13 -6.52
C LEU A 441 -24.36 18.42 -5.97
N ALA A 442 -25.26 17.43 -5.95
CA ALA A 442 -26.60 17.57 -5.38
C ALA A 442 -26.56 17.91 -3.88
N THR A 443 -25.64 17.29 -3.13
CA THR A 443 -25.44 17.54 -1.70
C THR A 443 -24.94 18.96 -1.45
N LEU A 444 -23.97 19.43 -2.26
CA LEU A 444 -23.43 20.78 -2.19
C LEU A 444 -24.47 21.86 -2.57
N SER A 445 -25.30 21.61 -3.60
CA SER A 445 -26.38 22.53 -3.94
C SER A 445 -27.41 22.64 -2.82
N ALA A 446 -27.76 21.53 -2.16
CA ALA A 446 -28.70 21.51 -1.05
C ALA A 446 -28.16 22.23 0.19
N SER A 447 -26.85 22.15 0.48
CA SER A 447 -26.25 22.89 1.59
C SER A 447 -26.21 24.41 1.34
N THR A 448 -26.09 24.83 0.08
CA THR A 448 -25.99 26.25 -0.30
C THR A 448 -27.35 26.96 -0.22
N GLU A 449 -28.45 26.26 -0.50
CA GLU A 449 -29.81 26.81 -0.36
C GLU A 449 -30.27 26.91 1.11
N GLY A 450 -29.69 26.10 2.01
CA GLY A 450 -30.01 26.11 3.45
C GLY A 450 -29.49 27.34 4.20
N GLU A 451 -28.42 27.99 3.75
CA GLU A 451 -27.87 29.20 4.38
C GLU A 451 -28.52 30.50 3.89
N ALA A 452 -29.16 30.51 2.72
CA ALA A 452 -29.80 31.70 2.15
C ALA A 452 -31.22 31.99 2.71
N GLY A 453 -31.77 31.10 3.54
CA GLY A 453 -33.15 31.20 4.07
C GLY A 453 -33.32 31.92 5.41
N ALA A 454 -32.24 32.32 6.08
CA ALA A 454 -32.32 33.02 7.38
C ALA A 454 -32.57 34.53 7.17
N ALA A 455 -33.83 34.91 6.94
CA ALA A 455 -34.24 36.31 7.01
C ALA A 455 -33.97 36.90 8.41
N PRO A 456 -33.42 38.11 8.54
CA PRO A 456 -33.17 38.72 9.84
C PRO A 456 -34.50 38.97 10.57
N PRO A 457 -34.56 38.78 11.90
CA PRO A 457 -35.78 39.06 12.65
C PRO A 457 -36.12 40.55 12.53
N SER A 458 -37.32 40.82 12.04
CA SER A 458 -37.91 42.15 11.99
C SER A 458 -37.99 42.73 13.40
N ALA A 459 -37.26 43.83 13.63
CA ALA A 459 -37.36 44.60 14.86
C ALA A 459 -38.72 45.32 14.91
N THR A 460 -39.52 45.00 15.93
CA THR A 460 -40.59 45.83 16.46
C THR A 460 -40.54 45.82 17.96
#